data_AF-A0AA39J386-F1
#
_entry.id   AF-A0AA39J386-F1
#
_cell.length_a   1.000
_cell.length_b   1.000
_cell.length_c   1.000
_cell.angle_alpha   90.00
_cell.angle_beta   90.00
_cell.angle_gamma   90.00
#
_symmetry.space_group_name_H-M   'P 1'
#
loop_
_entity.id
_entity.type
_entity.pdbx_description
1 polymer ?
#
loop_
_entity_poly.entity_id
_entity_poly.type
_entity_poly.pdbx_seq_one_letter_code
_entity_poly.pdbx_strand_id
1 'polypeptide(L)'
;LTELDHVICRAFAYKVSSHTTDKDFAKLPYAFPTNPPTPSLHKVRSRVVFLSGLTPEFYDCCPNSCCCYTGAYDKLKECPYCREKRYRADGKP
;
A
#
# COMPACT_ATOMS: atom_id res chain seq x y z
N LEU A 1 -16.07 14.93 7.92
CA LEU A 1 -15.77 13.52 7.64
C LEU A 1 -17.09 12.77 7.58
N THR A 2 -17.24 11.80 6.68
CA THR A 2 -18.45 10.96 6.60
C THR A 2 -18.43 9.85 7.67
N GLU A 3 -19.58 9.23 7.95
CA GLU A 3 -19.64 8.04 8.82
C GLU A 3 -18.70 6.92 8.34
N LEU A 4 -18.61 6.73 7.02
CA LEU A 4 -17.66 5.78 6.43
C LEU A 4 -16.20 6.15 6.72
N ASP A 5 -15.86 7.45 6.67
CA ASP A 5 -14.51 7.91 7.01
C ASP A 5 -14.17 7.61 8.47
N HIS A 6 -15.13 7.77 9.39
CA HIS A 6 -14.93 7.40 10.80
C HIS A 6 -14.70 5.90 10.98
N VAL A 7 -15.46 5.04 10.29
CA VAL A 7 -15.24 3.59 10.30
C VAL A 7 -13.84 3.24 9.77
N ILE A 8 -13.43 3.86 8.66
CA ILE A 8 -12.11 3.68 8.05
C ILE A 8 -10.99 4.09 9.00
N CYS A 9 -11.09 5.27 9.62
CA CYS A 9 -10.09 5.75 10.57
C CYS A 9 -9.95 4.82 11.78
N ARG A 10 -11.07 4.34 12.35
CA ARG A 10 -11.05 3.38 13.48
C ARG A 10 -10.43 2.05 13.08
N ALA A 11 -10.81 1.51 11.92
CA ALA A 11 -10.26 0.25 11.42
C ALA A 11 -8.75 0.36 11.15
N PHE A 12 -8.31 1.48 10.54
CA PHE A 12 -6.89 1.74 10.31
C PHE A 12 -6.11 1.89 11.62
N ALA A 13 -6.64 2.64 12.59
CA ALA A 13 -6.03 2.80 13.90
C ALA A 13 -5.84 1.44 14.59
N TYR A 14 -6.88 0.61 14.65
CA TYR A 14 -6.81 -0.75 15.17
C TYR A 14 -5.68 -1.54 14.50
N LYS A 15 -5.69 -1.62 13.16
CA LYS A 15 -4.69 -2.35 12.38
C LYS A 15 -3.25 -1.96 12.72
N VAL A 16 -2.98 -0.67 12.84
CA VAL A 16 -1.63 -0.13 13.11
C VAL A 16 -1.25 -0.34 14.57
N SER A 17 -2.17 -0.09 15.51
CA SER A 17 -1.89 -0.18 16.95
C SER A 17 -1.76 -1.61 17.46
N SER A 18 -2.46 -2.57 16.86
CA SER A 18 -2.44 -3.98 17.30
C SER A 18 -1.56 -4.89 16.45
N HIS A 19 -0.92 -4.36 15.40
CA HIS A 19 -0.13 -5.15 14.44
C HIS A 19 -0.89 -6.36 13.86
N THR A 20 -2.23 -6.27 13.75
CA THR A 20 -3.07 -7.35 13.22
C THR A 20 -2.59 -7.74 11.84
N THR A 21 -2.67 -9.01 11.45
CA THR A 21 -2.27 -9.45 10.10
C THR A 21 -3.29 -9.02 9.03
N ASP A 22 -2.92 -9.03 7.75
CA ASP A 22 -3.87 -8.70 6.67
C ASP A 22 -5.02 -9.73 6.61
N LYS A 23 -4.70 -11.00 6.91
CA LYS A 23 -5.66 -12.11 6.97
C LYS A 23 -6.68 -11.93 8.09
N ASP A 24 -6.24 -11.51 9.27
CA ASP A 24 -7.14 -11.30 10.41
C ASP A 24 -7.94 -10.01 10.27
N PHE A 25 -7.35 -8.97 9.68
CA PHE A 25 -8.07 -7.73 9.36
C PHE A 25 -9.26 -8.00 8.41
N ALA A 26 -9.09 -8.88 7.43
CA ALA A 26 -10.16 -9.25 6.50
C ALA A 26 -11.38 -9.91 7.19
N LYS A 27 -11.23 -10.41 8.43
CA LYS A 27 -12.32 -10.99 9.21
C LYS A 27 -13.15 -9.94 9.96
N LEU A 28 -12.65 -8.70 10.10
CA LEU A 28 -13.32 -7.66 10.88
C LEU A 28 -14.78 -7.40 10.49
N PRO A 29 -15.16 -7.34 9.20
CA PRO A 29 -16.56 -7.10 8.83
C PRO A 29 -17.51 -8.21 9.31
N TYR A 30 -17.00 -9.44 9.48
CA TYR A 30 -17.77 -10.59 9.95
C TYR A 30 -17.79 -10.68 11.48
N ALA A 31 -16.67 -10.41 12.14
CA ALA A 31 -16.55 -10.44 13.59
C ALA A 31 -17.26 -9.26 14.27
N PHE A 32 -17.24 -8.09 13.62
CA PHE A 32 -17.81 -6.83 14.11
C PHE A 32 -18.61 -6.15 13.00
N PRO A 33 -19.81 -6.66 12.67
CA PRO A 33 -20.65 -6.05 11.65
C PRO A 33 -21.02 -4.62 12.04
N THR A 34 -20.71 -3.69 11.16
CA THR A 34 -20.95 -2.24 11.29
C THR A 34 -21.75 -1.74 10.10
N ASN A 35 -22.42 -0.59 10.26
CA ASN A 35 -23.11 0.08 9.16
C ASN A 35 -22.61 1.53 9.04
N PRO A 36 -21.84 1.89 8.00
CA PRO A 36 -21.39 1.04 6.90
C PRO A 36 -20.35 -0.01 7.33
N PRO A 37 -20.24 -1.15 6.64
CA PRO A 37 -19.28 -2.19 7.00
C PRO A 37 -17.85 -1.75 6.74
N THR A 38 -16.91 -2.27 7.55
CA THR A 38 -15.48 -2.04 7.35
C THR A 38 -15.05 -2.47 5.94
N PRO A 39 -14.45 -1.59 5.14
CA PRO A 39 -14.04 -1.93 3.79
C PRO A 39 -12.73 -2.74 3.78
N SER A 40 -12.34 -3.23 2.60
CA SER A 40 -11.07 -3.96 2.45
C SER A 40 -9.87 -3.10 2.84
N LEU A 41 -8.79 -3.74 3.29
CA LEU A 41 -7.58 -3.04 3.73
C LEU A 41 -7.01 -2.10 2.66
N HIS A 42 -7.11 -2.47 1.39
CA HIS A 42 -6.73 -1.60 0.27
C HIS A 42 -7.53 -0.30 0.26
N LYS A 43 -8.86 -0.37 0.36
CA LYS A 43 -9.75 0.80 0.40
C LYS A 43 -9.49 1.64 1.66
N VAL A 44 -9.28 0.99 2.80
CA VAL A 44 -8.91 1.66 4.06
C VAL A 44 -7.64 2.48 3.87
N ARG A 45 -6.54 1.86 3.39
CA ARG A 45 -5.25 2.55 3.15
C ARG A 45 -5.39 3.70 2.17
N SER A 46 -6.03 3.47 1.02
CA SER A 46 -6.24 4.49 -0.02
C SER A 46 -7.03 5.68 0.51
N ARG A 47 -8.10 5.43 1.26
CA ARG A 47 -8.92 6.51 1.83
C ARG A 47 -8.19 7.25 2.94
N VAL A 48 -7.43 6.57 3.78
CA VAL A 48 -6.61 7.22 4.82
C VAL A 48 -5.56 8.15 4.20
N VAL A 49 -4.86 7.72 3.15
CA VAL A 49 -3.90 8.57 2.40
C VAL A 49 -4.58 9.84 1.87
N PHE A 50 -5.77 9.69 1.29
CA PHE A 50 -6.57 10.83 0.84
C PHE A 50 -6.96 11.77 1.99
N LEU A 51 -7.43 11.21 3.11
CA LEU A 51 -7.88 11.98 4.27
C LEU A 51 -6.73 12.71 5.00
N SER A 52 -5.53 12.13 4.99
CA SER A 52 -4.35 12.74 5.63
C SER A 52 -3.66 13.78 4.76
N GLY A 53 -4.07 13.94 3.50
CA GLY A 53 -3.37 14.81 2.54
C GLY A 53 -1.98 14.31 2.15
N LEU A 54 -1.66 13.04 2.45
CA LEU A 54 -0.39 12.44 2.05
C LEU A 54 -0.43 12.13 0.55
N THR A 55 0.65 12.45 -0.15
CA THR A 55 0.84 12.07 -1.55
C THR A 55 1.90 10.98 -1.61
N PRO A 56 1.57 9.76 -2.08
CA PRO A 56 2.57 8.70 -2.20
C PRO A 56 3.56 9.05 -3.30
N GLU A 57 4.84 8.87 -3.01
CA GLU A 57 5.90 8.91 -4.02
C GLU A 57 6.23 7.47 -4.43
N PHE A 58 6.12 7.19 -5.72
CA PHE A 58 6.39 5.88 -6.28
C PHE A 58 7.82 5.81 -6.79
N TYR A 59 8.53 4.78 -6.37
CA TYR A 59 9.88 4.51 -6.82
C TYR A 59 9.95 3.15 -7.51
N ASP A 60 10.59 3.13 -8.67
CA ASP A 60 10.88 1.88 -9.35
C ASP A 60 11.98 1.14 -8.58
N CYS A 61 11.75 -0.13 -8.29
CA CYS A 61 12.73 -1.00 -7.65
C CYS A 61 13.00 -2.21 -8.53
N CYS A 62 14.19 -2.80 -8.39
CA CYS A 62 14.47 -4.10 -8.98
C CYS A 62 13.40 -5.12 -8.51
N PRO A 63 12.88 -6.00 -9.38
CA PRO A 63 11.93 -7.05 -8.98
C PRO A 63 12.44 -7.94 -7.83
N ASN A 64 13.76 -8.13 -7.76
CA ASN A 64 14.44 -8.86 -6.69
C ASN A 64 14.84 -7.97 -5.49
N SER A 65 14.34 -6.73 -5.43
CA SER A 65 14.58 -5.73 -4.38
C SER A 65 16.05 -5.38 -4.10
N CYS A 66 16.96 -5.61 -5.06
CA CYS A 66 18.39 -5.32 -4.87
C CYS A 66 18.70 -3.82 -4.79
N CYS A 67 17.95 -2.99 -5.54
CA CYS A 67 18.15 -1.55 -5.59
C CYS A 67 16.86 -0.81 -5.94
N CYS A 68 16.82 0.46 -5.55
CA CYS A 68 15.83 1.44 -5.98
C CYS A 68 16.45 2.29 -7.10
N TYR A 69 15.72 2.49 -8.21
CA TYR A 69 16.19 3.24 -9.36
C TYR A 69 15.97 4.75 -9.17
N THR A 70 16.68 5.30 -8.19
CA THR A 70 16.68 6.72 -7.81
C THR A 70 18.10 7.26 -7.82
N GLY A 71 18.24 8.59 -7.87
CA GLY A 71 19.54 9.26 -7.83
C GLY A 71 20.51 8.70 -8.88
N ALA A 72 21.62 8.11 -8.44
CA ALA A 72 22.65 7.54 -9.33
C ALA A 72 22.16 6.38 -10.22
N TYR A 73 21.02 5.77 -9.89
CA TYR A 73 20.45 4.63 -10.62
C TYR A 73 19.23 5.02 -11.47
N ASP A 74 18.88 6.31 -11.54
CA ASP A 74 17.69 6.83 -12.22
C ASP A 74 17.59 6.44 -13.70
N LYS A 75 18.72 6.34 -14.40
CA LYS A 75 18.83 6.03 -15.82
C LYS A 75 19.14 4.57 -16.12
N LEU A 76 19.35 3.74 -15.09
CA LEU A 76 19.60 2.33 -15.30
C LEU A 76 18.33 1.62 -15.79
N LYS A 77 18.51 0.79 -16.82
CA LYS A 77 17.46 -0.07 -17.38
C LYS A 77 17.56 -1.52 -16.90
N GLU A 78 18.58 -1.81 -16.10
CA GLU A 78 18.91 -3.13 -15.60
C GLU A 78 19.56 -2.99 -14.23
N CYS A 79 19.30 -3.97 -13.36
CA CYS A 79 19.86 -4.01 -12.01
C CYS A 79 21.38 -4.23 -12.07
N PRO A 80 22.20 -3.37 -11.45
CA PRO A 80 23.66 -3.53 -11.46
C PRO A 80 24.14 -4.75 -10.66
N TYR A 81 23.27 -5.34 -9.82
CA TYR A 81 23.60 -6.48 -8.96
C TYR A 81 23.16 -7.82 -9.54
N CYS A 82 21.90 -7.92 -10.00
CA CYS A 82 21.31 -9.18 -10.44
C CYS A 82 21.03 -9.24 -11.94
N ARG A 83 21.34 -8.18 -12.69
CA ARG A 83 21.14 -8.09 -14.15
C ARG A 83 19.68 -8.22 -14.61
N GLU A 84 18.72 -8.12 -13.69
CA GLU A 84 17.30 -8.16 -14.02
C GLU A 84 16.88 -6.87 -14.71
N LYS A 85 16.00 -6.96 -15.70
CA LYS A 85 15.52 -5.79 -16.43
C LYS A 85 14.65 -4.94 -15.50
N ARG A 86 14.85 -3.63 -15.55
CA ARG A 86 13.99 -2.66 -14.84
C ARG A 86 12.58 -2.66 -15.42
N TYR A 87 12.47 -2.75 -16.74
CA TYR A 87 11.18 -2.66 -17.43
C TYR A 87 10.82 -4.02 -18.04
N ARG A 88 9.53 -4.36 -17.93
CA ARG A 88 8.89 -5.46 -18.63
C ARG A 88 8.78 -5.16 -20.13
N ALA A 89 8.37 -6.18 -20.90
CA ALA A 89 8.20 -6.07 -22.35
C ALA A 89 7.16 -5.01 -22.77
N ASP A 90 6.20 -4.68 -21.90
CA ASP A 90 5.19 -3.63 -22.11
C ASP A 90 5.66 -2.23 -21.70
N GLY A 91 6.94 -2.08 -21.35
CA GLY A 91 7.55 -0.81 -20.96
C GLY A 91 7.23 -0.36 -19.52
N LYS A 92 6.52 -1.18 -18.74
CA LYS A 92 6.24 -0.89 -17.33
C LYS A 92 7.37 -1.39 -16.42
N PRO A 93 7.71 -0.65 -15.36
CA PRO A 93 8.61 -1.15 -14.33
C PRO A 93 8.02 -2.36 -13.58
#